data_AF-A0A0Q5R3I7-F1
#
_entry.id   AF-A0A0Q5R3I7-F1
#
_cell.length_a   1.000
_cell.length_b   1.000
_cell.length_c   1.000
_cell.angle_alpha   90.00
_cell.angle_beta   90.00
_cell.angle_gamma   90.00
#
_symmetry.space_group_name_H-M   'P 1'
#
loop_
_entity.id
_entity.type
_entity.pdbx_description
1 polymer ?
#
loop_
_entity_poly.entity_id
_entity_poly.type
_entity_poly.pdbx_seq_one_letter_code
_entity_poly.pdbx_strand_id
1 'polypeptide(L)'
;MTAKRETERVQPTEVRAQGDIIRIEHAGPSTDPTLGVVINADCDLANRKLDGVIAYLPMYPFKDYLARFWAPGYIAEVRDQATSKVIKALGDEGHAAENLHAWIATAGADEVGSALAKSPKLKRSQITGLVHDIRRLAIALEDEVDPFSRFLALCRVEPDGPAYTRTHLSSARKAMGEGHFQISDLVEHPDIGFVIRMRRIYTIAEGLCFRSQAEQLACSGGAETTAVRIGRLTELYRFKVAQLFAQQFSRIGLPDEITALGTLAIEDIASEVAKDTA
;
A
#
# COMPACT_ATOMS: atom_id res chain seq x y z
N MET A 1 -32.79 7.10 -2.95
CA MET A 1 -31.48 7.66 -3.35
C MET A 1 -30.66 6.52 -3.93
N THR A 2 -30.45 6.49 -5.23
CA THR A 2 -29.55 5.52 -5.87
C THR A 2 -28.16 5.75 -5.30
N ALA A 3 -27.58 4.75 -4.63
CA ALA A 3 -26.23 4.85 -4.12
C ALA A 3 -25.30 5.25 -5.28
N LYS A 4 -24.63 6.40 -5.16
CA LYS A 4 -23.65 6.83 -6.16
C LYS A 4 -22.51 5.82 -6.13
N ARG A 5 -22.43 4.96 -7.14
CA ARG A 5 -21.34 4.00 -7.30
C ARG A 5 -20.08 4.73 -7.76
N GLU A 6 -18.94 4.26 -7.30
CA GLU A 6 -17.63 4.81 -7.66
C GLU A 6 -17.02 4.06 -8.85
N THR A 7 -17.50 2.83 -9.09
CA THR A 7 -17.11 1.96 -10.20
C THR A 7 -18.32 1.41 -10.95
N GLU A 8 -18.10 1.03 -12.20
CA GLU A 8 -19.12 0.52 -13.11
C GLU A 8 -18.62 -0.72 -13.88
N ARG A 9 -19.58 -1.56 -14.31
CA ARG A 9 -19.28 -2.69 -15.19
C ARG A 9 -18.97 -2.18 -16.59
N VAL A 10 -18.05 -2.86 -17.25
CA VAL A 10 -17.65 -2.56 -18.63
C VAL A 10 -17.91 -3.79 -19.48
N GLN A 11 -18.51 -3.61 -20.65
CA GLN A 11 -18.72 -4.73 -21.57
C GLN A 11 -17.38 -5.20 -22.16
N PRO A 12 -17.19 -6.51 -22.41
CA PRO A 12 -15.97 -7.04 -23.05
C PRO A 12 -15.66 -6.39 -24.41
N THR A 13 -16.70 -5.96 -25.13
CA THR A 13 -16.58 -5.34 -26.46
C THR A 13 -16.14 -3.89 -26.42
N GLU A 14 -16.32 -3.20 -25.28
CA GLU A 14 -15.91 -1.80 -25.14
C GLU A 14 -14.38 -1.69 -25.29
N VAL A 15 -13.95 -0.61 -25.96
CA VAL A 15 -12.54 -0.26 -26.05
C VAL A 15 -11.96 0.03 -24.66
N ARG A 16 -10.64 -0.12 -24.52
CA ARG A 16 -9.93 0.28 -23.30
C ARG A 16 -10.02 1.80 -23.14
N ALA A 17 -10.16 2.25 -21.90
CA ALA A 17 -10.23 3.68 -21.57
C ALA A 17 -9.43 3.99 -20.30
N GLN A 18 -9.07 5.25 -20.13
CA GLN A 18 -8.54 5.76 -18.87
C GLN A 18 -9.51 5.46 -17.74
N GLY A 19 -8.99 5.05 -16.58
CA GLY A 19 -9.80 4.66 -15.44
C GLY A 19 -10.36 3.24 -15.51
N ASP A 20 -10.07 2.47 -16.56
CA ASP A 20 -10.27 1.02 -16.53
C ASP A 20 -9.52 0.42 -15.34
N ILE A 21 -10.18 -0.50 -14.63
CA ILE A 21 -9.61 -1.21 -13.49
C ILE A 21 -9.23 -2.60 -13.97
N ILE A 22 -7.95 -2.93 -13.80
CA ILE A 22 -7.35 -4.19 -14.21
C ILE A 22 -6.98 -5.02 -13.00
N ARG A 23 -7.16 -6.34 -13.11
CA ARG A 23 -6.62 -7.34 -12.20
C ARG A 23 -5.38 -7.95 -12.84
N ILE A 24 -4.29 -7.98 -12.10
CA ILE A 24 -2.99 -8.49 -12.53
C ILE A 24 -2.86 -9.94 -12.03
N GLU A 25 -2.59 -10.85 -12.95
CA GLU A 25 -2.25 -12.24 -12.67
C GLU A 25 -0.75 -12.43 -12.93
N HIS A 26 0.01 -12.65 -11.86
CA HIS A 26 1.47 -12.81 -11.93
C HIS A 26 1.84 -14.24 -12.36
N ALA A 27 2.91 -14.37 -13.15
CA ALA A 27 3.45 -15.68 -13.58
C ALA A 27 3.97 -16.58 -12.43
N GLY A 28 4.01 -16.07 -11.20
CA GLY A 28 4.48 -16.78 -10.02
C GLY A 28 4.16 -16.03 -8.73
N PRO A 29 4.69 -16.49 -7.58
CA PRO A 29 4.54 -15.79 -6.31
C PRO A 29 5.09 -14.37 -6.42
N SER A 30 4.24 -13.38 -6.23
CA SER A 30 4.61 -11.97 -6.32
C SER A 30 4.04 -11.19 -5.16
N THR A 31 4.81 -10.20 -4.71
CA THR A 31 4.32 -9.18 -3.76
C THR A 31 3.82 -7.95 -4.50
N ASP A 32 3.82 -7.94 -5.83
CA ASP A 32 3.35 -6.82 -6.63
C ASP A 32 1.83 -6.65 -6.51
N PRO A 33 1.33 -5.42 -6.76
CA PRO A 33 -0.11 -5.16 -6.79
C PRO A 33 -0.85 -6.15 -7.69
N THR A 34 -2.01 -6.61 -7.23
CA THR A 34 -2.92 -7.47 -7.99
C THR A 34 -4.04 -6.68 -8.66
N LEU A 35 -4.16 -5.38 -8.37
CA LEU A 35 -5.12 -4.48 -8.97
C LEU A 35 -4.42 -3.20 -9.46
N GLY A 36 -4.95 -2.63 -10.54
CA GLY A 36 -4.43 -1.41 -11.15
C GLY A 36 -5.52 -0.56 -11.76
N VAL A 37 -5.28 0.75 -11.84
CA VAL A 37 -6.14 1.71 -12.56
C VAL A 37 -5.35 2.27 -13.74
N VAL A 38 -5.85 2.05 -14.95
CA VAL A 38 -5.24 2.52 -16.19
C VAL A 38 -5.22 4.05 -16.23
N ILE A 39 -4.06 4.62 -16.56
CA ILE A 39 -3.86 6.08 -16.62
C ILE A 39 -3.53 6.60 -18.01
N ASN A 40 -3.28 5.74 -18.99
CA ASN A 40 -3.13 6.16 -20.39
C ASN A 40 -4.32 7.04 -20.80
N ALA A 41 -4.06 8.12 -21.52
CA ALA A 41 -5.11 9.00 -21.98
C ALA A 41 -6.00 8.30 -23.02
N ASP A 42 -7.29 8.63 -23.03
CA ASP A 42 -8.24 8.05 -24.00
C ASP A 42 -7.80 8.30 -25.46
N CYS A 43 -7.17 9.45 -25.74
CA CYS A 43 -6.63 9.76 -27.05
C CYS A 43 -5.49 8.82 -27.47
N ASP A 44 -4.65 8.39 -26.51
CA ASP A 44 -3.51 7.50 -26.78
C ASP A 44 -4.00 6.07 -27.00
N LEU A 45 -4.96 5.64 -26.18
CA LEU A 45 -5.63 4.35 -26.32
C LEU A 45 -6.37 4.23 -27.66
N ALA A 46 -7.10 5.28 -28.06
CA ALA A 46 -7.85 5.30 -29.32
C ALA A 46 -6.95 5.31 -30.56
N ASN A 47 -5.81 6.00 -30.49
CA ASN A 47 -4.88 6.14 -31.63
C ASN A 47 -3.72 5.13 -31.63
N ARG A 48 -3.72 4.16 -30.69
CA ARG A 48 -2.63 3.19 -30.49
C ARG A 48 -1.25 3.84 -30.30
N LYS A 49 -1.22 5.01 -29.64
CA LYS A 49 -0.01 5.75 -29.29
C LYS A 49 0.46 5.38 -27.88
N LEU A 50 0.56 4.08 -27.63
CA LEU A 50 0.83 3.54 -26.30
C LEU A 50 2.27 3.06 -26.15
N ASP A 51 3.08 3.14 -27.21
CA ASP A 51 4.41 2.51 -27.30
C ASP A 51 4.41 1.04 -26.87
N GLY A 52 3.27 0.36 -27.10
CA GLY A 52 3.05 -1.03 -26.75
C GLY A 52 2.81 -1.32 -25.27
N VAL A 53 2.58 -0.31 -24.42
CA VAL A 53 2.42 -0.48 -22.96
C VAL A 53 1.14 0.15 -22.40
N ILE A 54 0.54 -0.53 -21.42
CA ILE A 54 -0.52 0.00 -20.58
C ILE A 54 0.10 0.43 -19.25
N ALA A 55 0.03 1.73 -18.97
CA ALA A 55 0.45 2.33 -17.72
C ALA A 55 -0.71 2.35 -16.72
N TYR A 56 -0.44 1.95 -15.48
CA TYR A 56 -1.44 1.90 -14.43
C TYR A 56 -0.90 2.31 -13.05
N LEU A 57 -1.81 2.80 -12.21
CA LEU A 57 -1.57 3.07 -10.79
C LEU A 57 -1.96 1.86 -9.97
N PRO A 58 -1.13 1.42 -9.01
CA PRO A 58 -1.43 0.25 -8.20
C PRO A 58 -2.59 0.55 -7.26
N MET A 59 -3.51 -0.40 -7.16
CA MET A 59 -4.64 -0.36 -6.26
C MET A 59 -4.57 -1.56 -5.31
N TYR A 60 -4.98 -1.34 -4.06
CA TYR A 60 -4.97 -2.36 -3.01
C TYR A 60 -6.31 -2.38 -2.30
N PRO A 61 -6.87 -3.55 -1.97
CA PRO A 61 -7.87 -3.63 -0.90
C PRO A 61 -7.33 -2.93 0.35
N PHE A 62 -8.19 -2.24 1.10
CA PHE A 62 -7.73 -1.41 2.21
C PHE A 62 -7.03 -2.24 3.29
N LYS A 63 -7.51 -3.47 3.52
CA LYS A 63 -6.86 -4.45 4.40
C LYS A 63 -5.41 -4.73 3.98
N ASP A 64 -5.19 -5.02 2.70
CA ASP A 64 -3.87 -5.33 2.17
C ASP A 64 -2.95 -4.12 2.21
N TYR A 65 -3.49 -2.93 1.94
CA TYR A 65 -2.77 -1.66 2.10
C TYR A 65 -2.27 -1.50 3.54
N LEU A 66 -3.15 -1.70 4.53
CA LEU A 66 -2.79 -1.59 5.94
C LEU A 66 -1.73 -2.61 6.31
N ALA A 67 -1.90 -3.87 5.92
CA ALA A 67 -0.96 -4.94 6.20
C ALA A 67 0.44 -4.66 5.65
N ARG A 68 0.52 -4.10 4.44
CA ARG A 68 1.79 -3.89 3.74
C ARG A 68 2.49 -2.59 4.13
N PHE A 69 1.76 -1.50 4.34
CA PHE A 69 2.36 -0.16 4.42
C PHE A 69 2.21 0.52 5.78
N TRP A 70 1.20 0.17 6.57
CA TRP A 70 0.91 0.85 7.83
C TRP A 70 1.21 0.00 9.06
N ALA A 71 0.69 -1.22 9.09
CA ALA A 71 0.78 -2.13 10.23
C ALA A 71 2.23 -2.41 10.66
N PRO A 72 3.22 -2.62 9.77
CA PRO A 72 4.60 -2.85 10.20
C PRO A 72 5.17 -1.71 11.05
N GLY A 73 4.94 -0.46 10.61
CA GLY A 73 5.37 0.72 11.37
C GLY A 73 4.64 0.87 12.69
N TYR A 74 3.33 0.59 12.69
CA TYR A 74 2.52 0.61 13.92
C TYR A 74 2.97 -0.45 14.94
N ILE A 75 3.24 -1.68 14.50
CA ILE A 75 3.72 -2.76 15.37
C ILE A 75 5.09 -2.42 15.94
N ALA A 76 6.00 -1.86 15.13
CA ALA A 76 7.30 -1.37 15.62
C ALA A 76 7.12 -0.28 16.69
N GLU A 77 6.23 0.69 16.47
CA GLU A 77 5.93 1.72 17.46
C GLU A 77 5.40 1.13 18.78
N VAL A 78 4.46 0.17 18.71
CA VAL A 78 3.92 -0.51 19.90
C VAL A 78 5.02 -1.28 20.63
N ARG A 79 5.87 -2.01 19.90
CA ARG A 79 7.01 -2.75 20.46
C ARG A 79 7.92 -1.79 21.23
N ASP A 80 8.32 -0.68 20.60
CA ASP A 80 9.28 0.26 21.16
C ASP A 80 8.69 0.99 22.39
N GLN A 81 7.42 1.40 22.32
CA GLN A 81 6.71 2.02 23.44
C GLN A 81 6.54 1.05 24.63
N ALA A 82 6.09 -0.17 24.38
CA ALA A 82 5.91 -1.17 25.43
C ALA A 82 7.24 -1.57 26.07
N THR A 83 8.28 -1.79 25.24
CA THR A 83 9.65 -2.08 25.71
C THR A 83 10.15 -0.94 26.61
N SER A 84 10.03 0.31 26.16
CA SER A 84 10.46 1.48 26.94
C SER A 84 9.74 1.59 28.29
N LYS A 85 8.42 1.37 28.32
CA LYS A 85 7.64 1.39 29.56
C LYS A 85 8.04 0.28 30.53
N VAL A 86 8.23 -0.94 30.03
CA VAL A 86 8.59 -2.10 30.86
C VAL A 86 9.98 -1.90 31.47
N ILE A 87 10.97 -1.53 30.64
CA ILE A 87 12.34 -1.29 31.09
C ILE A 87 12.40 -0.15 32.13
N LYS A 88 11.71 0.96 31.87
CA LYS A 88 11.64 2.09 32.80
C LYS A 88 11.01 1.70 34.15
N ALA A 89 10.02 0.81 34.15
CA ALA A 89 9.42 0.31 35.38
C ALA A 89 10.37 -0.60 36.19
N LEU A 90 11.29 -1.29 35.51
CA LEU A 90 12.30 -2.16 36.14
C LEU A 90 13.54 -1.40 36.63
N GLY A 91 13.78 -0.20 36.09
CA GLY A 91 14.86 0.70 36.51
C GLY A 91 16.24 0.31 36.00
N ASP A 92 16.32 -0.35 34.85
CA ASP A 92 17.57 -0.85 34.24
C ASP A 92 17.76 -0.23 32.85
N GLU A 93 18.81 0.56 32.62
CA GLU A 93 19.03 1.26 31.36
C GLU A 93 20.11 0.57 30.52
N GLY A 94 19.72 -0.03 29.40
CA GLY A 94 20.63 -0.36 28.28
C GLY A 94 20.70 -1.81 27.85
N HIS A 95 20.83 -2.77 28.79
CA HIS A 95 20.95 -4.21 28.47
C HIS A 95 19.67 -5.02 28.74
N ALA A 96 18.61 -4.37 29.22
CA ALA A 96 17.36 -5.02 29.59
C ALA A 96 16.45 -5.37 28.41
N ALA A 97 16.59 -4.72 27.24
CA ALA A 97 15.65 -4.88 26.13
C ALA A 97 15.75 -6.26 25.46
N GLU A 98 16.94 -6.65 25.00
CA GLU A 98 17.16 -7.94 24.36
C GLU A 98 16.86 -9.08 25.34
N ASN A 99 17.27 -8.93 26.61
CA ASN A 99 16.97 -9.89 27.66
C ASN A 99 15.46 -10.01 27.93
N LEU A 100 14.72 -8.89 27.92
CA LEU A 100 13.26 -8.89 28.06
C LEU A 100 12.59 -9.59 26.87
N HIS A 101 13.01 -9.29 25.65
CA HIS A 101 12.45 -9.90 24.44
C HIS A 101 12.72 -11.41 24.43
N ALA A 102 13.95 -11.84 24.75
CA ALA A 102 14.31 -13.25 24.88
C ALA A 102 13.53 -13.95 26.01
N TRP A 103 13.32 -13.27 27.14
CA TRP A 103 12.54 -13.82 28.24
C TRP A 103 11.06 -13.99 27.84
N ILE A 104 10.47 -13.00 27.16
CA ILE A 104 9.10 -13.11 26.64
C ILE A 104 8.99 -14.25 25.61
N ALA A 105 9.96 -14.38 24.72
CA ALA A 105 9.97 -15.44 23.72
C ALA A 105 10.08 -16.86 24.32
N THR A 106 10.77 -17.00 25.46
CA THR A 106 11.03 -18.31 26.09
C THR A 106 9.97 -18.70 27.13
N ALA A 107 9.59 -17.78 28.01
CA ALA A 107 8.65 -18.04 29.12
C ALA A 107 7.20 -17.62 28.79
N GLY A 108 7.00 -16.78 27.78
CA GLY A 108 5.70 -16.23 27.43
C GLY A 108 5.26 -15.05 28.30
N ALA A 109 4.29 -14.30 27.79
CA ALA A 109 3.84 -13.05 28.39
C ALA A 109 3.27 -13.20 29.81
N ASP A 110 2.49 -14.25 30.07
CA ASP A 110 1.81 -14.43 31.34
C ASP A 110 2.77 -14.84 32.47
N GLU A 111 3.80 -15.65 32.16
CA GLU A 111 4.82 -16.02 33.13
C GLU A 111 5.71 -14.82 33.50
N VAL A 112 6.17 -14.08 32.49
CA VAL A 112 6.94 -12.84 32.68
C VAL A 112 6.12 -11.83 33.50
N GLY A 113 4.85 -11.62 33.14
CA GLY A 113 3.95 -10.75 33.88
C GLY A 113 3.76 -11.18 35.34
N SER A 114 3.61 -12.48 35.59
CA SER A 114 3.47 -13.04 36.94
C SER A 114 4.75 -12.92 37.77
N ALA A 115 5.92 -13.06 37.14
CA ALA A 115 7.20 -12.85 37.79
C ALA A 115 7.39 -11.38 38.19
N LEU A 116 7.07 -10.44 37.29
CA LEU A 116 7.16 -9.01 37.59
C LEU A 116 6.14 -8.57 38.65
N ALA A 117 4.96 -9.19 38.70
CA ALA A 117 3.96 -8.94 39.72
C ALA A 117 4.43 -9.29 41.15
N LYS A 118 5.44 -10.16 41.29
CA LYS A 118 6.04 -10.53 42.58
C LYS A 118 7.15 -9.57 43.02
N SER A 119 7.51 -8.60 42.18
CA SER A 119 8.57 -7.63 42.49
C SER A 119 8.14 -6.69 43.63
N PRO A 120 8.89 -6.63 44.75
CA PRO A 120 8.55 -5.76 45.88
C PRO A 120 8.69 -4.27 45.55
N LYS A 121 9.31 -3.92 44.41
CA LYS A 121 9.54 -2.54 43.98
C LYS A 121 8.33 -1.90 43.27
N LEU A 122 7.35 -2.70 42.83
CA LEU A 122 6.24 -2.23 42.01
C LEU A 122 4.94 -2.07 42.82
N LYS A 123 4.24 -0.95 42.63
CA LYS A 123 2.90 -0.75 43.20
C LYS A 123 1.88 -1.59 42.43
N ARG A 124 0.81 -2.03 43.11
CA ARG A 124 -0.27 -2.84 42.50
C ARG A 124 -0.89 -2.21 41.24
N SER A 125 -1.05 -0.88 41.22
CA SER A 125 -1.55 -0.16 40.05
C SER A 125 -0.58 -0.18 38.86
N GLN A 126 0.73 -0.18 39.12
CA GLN A 126 1.76 -0.28 38.09
C GLN A 126 1.82 -1.70 37.51
N ILE A 127 1.61 -2.71 38.35
CA ILE A 127 1.63 -4.13 37.93
C ILE A 127 0.57 -4.40 36.85
N THR A 128 -0.67 -3.94 37.03
CA THR A 128 -1.73 -4.16 36.04
C THR A 128 -1.39 -3.55 34.67
N GLY A 129 -0.89 -2.31 34.66
CA GLY A 129 -0.45 -1.65 33.43
C GLY A 129 0.75 -2.36 32.78
N LEU A 130 1.70 -2.83 33.60
CA LEU A 130 2.89 -3.52 33.13
C LEU A 130 2.57 -4.88 32.51
N VAL A 131 1.68 -5.67 33.12
CA VAL A 131 1.22 -6.94 32.55
C VAL A 131 0.53 -6.72 31.21
N HIS A 132 -0.27 -5.65 31.08
CA HIS A 132 -0.87 -5.28 29.81
C HIS A 132 0.18 -4.91 28.76
N ASP A 133 1.17 -4.09 29.11
CA ASP A 133 2.26 -3.72 28.20
C ASP A 133 3.11 -4.94 27.78
N ILE A 134 3.35 -5.91 28.67
CA ILE A 134 4.04 -7.17 28.34
C ILE A 134 3.25 -7.99 27.32
N ARG A 135 1.93 -8.12 27.48
CA ARG A 135 1.08 -8.84 26.51
C ARG A 135 1.12 -8.18 25.15
N ARG A 136 1.05 -6.84 25.10
CA ARG A 136 1.20 -6.07 23.86
C ARG A 136 2.57 -6.28 23.22
N LEU A 137 3.63 -6.28 24.03
CA LEU A 137 4.99 -6.51 23.57
C LEU A 137 5.13 -7.92 22.99
N ALA A 138 4.59 -8.95 23.65
CA ALA A 138 4.63 -10.32 23.15
C ALA A 138 3.97 -10.43 21.77
N ILE A 139 2.77 -9.88 21.59
CA ILE A 139 2.10 -9.84 20.28
C ILE A 139 2.95 -9.12 19.23
N ALA A 140 3.60 -8.01 19.61
CA ALA A 140 4.42 -7.25 18.68
C ALA A 140 5.70 -8.01 18.25
N LEU A 141 6.22 -8.90 19.09
CA LEU A 141 7.42 -9.72 18.84
C LEU A 141 7.14 -11.00 18.02
N GLU A 142 5.89 -11.34 17.71
CA GLU A 142 5.53 -12.51 16.90
C GLU A 142 5.86 -12.30 15.41
N ASP A 143 7.13 -12.38 15.03
CA ASP A 143 7.59 -12.06 13.67
C ASP A 143 7.11 -13.04 12.59
N GLU A 144 6.76 -14.27 12.97
CA GLU A 144 6.15 -15.27 12.08
C GLU A 144 4.70 -14.94 11.69
N VAL A 145 4.06 -14.01 12.41
CA VAL A 145 2.67 -13.59 12.16
C VAL A 145 2.66 -12.30 11.35
N ASP A 146 1.79 -12.27 10.32
CA ASP A 146 1.69 -11.08 9.47
C ASP A 146 1.34 -9.83 10.30
N PRO A 147 1.88 -8.65 9.94
CA PRO A 147 1.72 -7.44 10.74
C PRO A 147 0.26 -7.03 11.00
N PHE A 148 -0.67 -7.32 10.08
CA PHE A 148 -2.07 -6.96 10.27
C PHE A 148 -2.77 -7.90 11.25
N SER A 149 -2.47 -9.20 11.20
CA SER A 149 -2.94 -10.15 12.21
C SER A 149 -2.42 -9.82 13.61
N ARG A 150 -1.16 -9.37 13.73
CA ARG A 150 -0.62 -8.82 14.99
C ARG A 150 -1.41 -7.58 15.46
N PHE A 151 -1.75 -6.67 14.55
CA PHE A 151 -2.60 -5.52 14.88
C PHE A 151 -3.98 -5.96 15.39
N LEU A 152 -4.62 -6.93 14.74
CA LEU A 152 -5.91 -7.47 15.21
C LEU A 152 -5.80 -8.16 16.57
N ALA A 153 -4.68 -8.84 16.85
CA ALA A 153 -4.41 -9.41 18.17
C ALA A 153 -4.24 -8.32 19.23
N LEU A 154 -3.52 -7.23 18.93
CA LEU A 154 -3.43 -6.05 19.81
C LEU A 154 -4.83 -5.48 20.12
N CYS A 155 -5.69 -5.35 19.12
CA CYS A 155 -7.06 -4.88 19.35
C CYS A 155 -7.86 -5.79 20.30
N ARG A 156 -7.59 -7.09 20.35
CA ARG A 156 -8.32 -8.04 21.22
C ARG A 156 -7.91 -7.96 22.69
N VAL A 157 -6.68 -7.53 22.97
CA VAL A 157 -6.18 -7.40 24.35
C VAL A 157 -6.50 -6.05 24.99
N GLU A 158 -6.93 -5.08 24.18
CA GLU A 158 -7.34 -3.76 24.66
C GLU A 158 -8.74 -3.81 25.31
N PRO A 159 -8.99 -3.05 26.40
CA PRO A 159 -10.27 -3.09 27.13
C PRO A 159 -11.51 -2.77 26.27
N ASP A 160 -11.36 -1.89 25.29
CA ASP A 160 -12.36 -1.58 24.27
C ASP A 160 -11.73 -1.74 22.87
N GLY A 161 -11.54 -3.01 22.49
CA GLY A 161 -10.97 -3.39 21.20
C GLY A 161 -11.64 -2.74 19.99
N PRO A 162 -12.99 -2.67 19.89
CA PRO A 162 -13.67 -1.96 18.82
C PRO A 162 -13.35 -0.46 18.75
N ALA A 163 -13.34 0.26 19.88
CA ALA A 163 -12.99 1.68 19.89
C ALA A 163 -11.51 1.90 19.55
N TYR A 164 -10.61 1.07 20.07
CA TYR A 164 -9.19 1.09 19.73
C TYR A 164 -8.97 0.88 18.24
N THR A 165 -9.60 -0.17 17.67
CA THR A 165 -9.54 -0.47 16.23
C THR A 165 -10.00 0.73 15.40
N ARG A 166 -11.17 1.29 15.71
CA ARG A 166 -11.71 2.45 14.98
C ARG A 166 -10.79 3.65 15.03
N THR A 167 -10.20 3.92 16.19
CA THR A 167 -9.28 5.04 16.41
C THR A 167 -8.03 4.88 15.53
N HIS A 168 -7.37 3.74 15.60
CA HIS A 168 -6.12 3.51 14.87
C HIS A 168 -6.34 3.38 13.37
N LEU A 169 -7.41 2.72 12.91
CA LEU A 169 -7.74 2.68 11.47
C LEU A 169 -8.13 4.06 10.91
N SER A 170 -8.83 4.88 11.70
CA SER A 170 -9.12 6.27 11.31
C SER A 170 -7.85 7.12 11.23
N SER A 171 -6.90 6.89 12.14
CA SER A 171 -5.59 7.55 12.13
C SER A 171 -4.78 7.12 10.91
N ALA A 172 -4.69 5.81 10.65
CA ALA A 172 -4.04 5.24 9.47
C ALA A 172 -4.62 5.84 8.19
N ARG A 173 -5.94 6.00 8.12
CA ARG A 173 -6.63 6.62 6.99
C ARG A 173 -6.22 8.07 6.77
N LYS A 174 -6.11 8.85 7.84
CA LYS A 174 -5.69 10.26 7.79
C LYS A 174 -4.21 10.40 7.43
N ALA A 175 -3.37 9.45 7.84
CA ALA A 175 -1.93 9.46 7.62
C ALA A 175 -1.51 9.15 6.17
N MET A 176 -2.39 8.63 5.32
CA MET A 176 -2.04 8.30 3.92
C MET A 176 -1.54 9.52 3.12
N GLY A 177 -1.98 10.74 3.45
CA GLY A 177 -1.56 11.95 2.76
C GLY A 177 -2.01 12.03 1.29
N GLU A 178 -1.50 13.03 0.56
CA GLU A 178 -1.97 13.40 -0.79
C GLU A 178 -1.60 12.40 -1.90
N GLY A 179 -0.66 11.48 -1.64
CA GLY A 179 -0.23 10.47 -2.60
C GLY A 179 -1.17 9.27 -2.74
N HIS A 180 -2.34 9.30 -2.10
CA HIS A 180 -3.30 8.19 -2.06
C HIS A 180 -4.69 8.67 -2.40
N PHE A 181 -5.44 7.84 -3.11
CA PHE A 181 -6.84 8.06 -3.40
C PHE A 181 -7.65 6.86 -2.95
N GLN A 182 -8.78 7.09 -2.30
CA GLN A 182 -9.63 6.04 -1.76
C GLN A 182 -10.94 5.95 -2.52
N ILE A 183 -11.34 4.72 -2.84
CA ILE A 183 -12.70 4.37 -3.22
C ILE A 183 -13.22 3.36 -2.23
N SER A 184 -14.52 3.35 -2.01
CA SER A 184 -15.25 2.47 -1.10
C SER A 184 -15.65 1.15 -1.75
N ASP A 185 -15.91 1.15 -3.05
CA ASP A 185 -16.48 -0.01 -3.77
C ASP A 185 -15.82 -0.27 -5.12
N LEU A 186 -15.68 -1.56 -5.44
CA LEU A 186 -15.25 -2.07 -6.73
C LEU A 186 -16.28 -3.09 -7.21
N VAL A 187 -16.85 -2.82 -8.39
CA VAL A 187 -17.91 -3.64 -8.97
C VAL A 187 -17.51 -5.12 -9.01
N GLU A 188 -18.39 -5.97 -8.47
CA GLU A 188 -18.21 -7.44 -8.43
C GLU A 188 -16.99 -7.92 -7.63
N HIS A 189 -16.35 -7.05 -6.84
CA HIS A 189 -15.29 -7.43 -5.92
C HIS A 189 -15.85 -7.71 -4.52
N PRO A 190 -15.37 -8.76 -3.81
CA PRO A 190 -15.87 -9.10 -2.48
C PRO A 190 -15.42 -8.12 -1.38
N ASP A 191 -14.24 -7.52 -1.54
CA ASP A 191 -13.68 -6.58 -0.55
C ASP A 191 -14.30 -5.19 -0.62
N ILE A 192 -14.27 -4.49 0.52
CA ILE A 192 -14.72 -3.10 0.67
C ILE A 192 -13.54 -2.20 0.98
N GLY A 193 -13.51 -1.04 0.34
CA GLY A 193 -12.47 -0.05 0.51
C GLY A 193 -11.21 -0.42 -0.25
N PHE A 194 -10.75 0.50 -1.09
CA PHE A 194 -9.55 0.35 -1.90
C PHE A 194 -8.72 1.62 -1.86
N VAL A 195 -7.42 1.45 -1.94
CA VAL A 195 -6.45 2.54 -1.95
C VAL A 195 -5.65 2.48 -3.24
N ILE A 196 -5.78 3.52 -4.07
CA ILE A 196 -4.93 3.76 -5.24
C ILE A 196 -3.71 4.55 -4.77
N ARG A 197 -2.50 4.07 -5.06
CA ARG A 197 -1.27 4.81 -4.75
C ARG A 197 -0.82 5.59 -5.98
N MET A 198 -0.83 6.92 -5.89
CA MET A 198 -0.64 7.82 -7.02
C MET A 198 0.83 8.05 -7.39
N ARG A 199 1.77 7.71 -6.49
CA ARG A 199 3.21 8.01 -6.65
C ARG A 199 4.03 6.92 -7.35
N ARG A 200 3.41 5.80 -7.72
CA ARG A 200 4.09 4.71 -8.43
C ARG A 200 3.29 4.37 -9.67
N ILE A 201 3.97 4.37 -10.81
CA ILE A 201 3.40 3.97 -12.09
C ILE A 201 4.01 2.61 -12.42
N TYR A 202 3.16 1.67 -12.77
CA TYR A 202 3.54 0.38 -13.28
C TYR A 202 3.14 0.29 -14.75
N THR A 203 3.76 -0.63 -15.47
CA THR A 203 3.46 -0.88 -16.87
C THR A 203 3.26 -2.37 -17.09
N ILE A 204 2.43 -2.70 -18.09
CA ILE A 204 2.29 -4.05 -18.63
C ILE A 204 2.22 -3.95 -20.15
N ALA A 205 2.77 -4.93 -20.87
CA ALA A 205 2.66 -4.95 -22.33
C ALA A 205 1.18 -4.96 -22.76
N GLU A 206 0.84 -4.17 -23.78
CA GLU A 206 -0.55 -4.04 -24.26
C GLU A 206 -1.14 -5.39 -24.68
N GLY A 207 -0.32 -6.22 -25.34
CA GLY A 207 -0.70 -7.58 -25.76
C GLY A 207 -1.01 -8.53 -24.60
N LEU A 208 -0.60 -8.19 -23.37
CA LEU A 208 -0.83 -8.98 -22.15
C LEU A 208 -1.92 -8.38 -21.25
N CYS A 209 -2.60 -7.31 -21.68
CA CYS A 209 -3.63 -6.63 -20.91
C CYS A 209 -5.02 -6.83 -21.55
N PHE A 210 -5.68 -7.94 -21.25
CA PHE A 210 -6.92 -8.37 -21.88
C PHE A 210 -8.17 -7.59 -21.44
N ARG A 211 -9.19 -7.54 -22.30
CA ARG A 211 -10.47 -6.85 -22.00
C ARG A 211 -11.46 -7.74 -21.25
N SER A 212 -11.23 -9.05 -21.27
CA SER A 212 -12.07 -10.03 -20.59
C SER A 212 -11.28 -11.26 -20.15
N GLN A 213 -11.80 -11.96 -19.16
CA GLN A 213 -11.17 -13.19 -18.65
C GLN A 213 -11.16 -14.30 -19.69
N ALA A 214 -12.19 -14.39 -20.54
CA ALA A 214 -12.22 -15.36 -21.62
C ALA A 214 -11.08 -15.14 -22.64
N GLU A 215 -10.82 -13.88 -23.00
CA GLU A 215 -9.71 -13.51 -23.89
C GLU A 215 -8.35 -13.84 -23.25
N GLN A 216 -8.18 -13.52 -21.96
CA GLN A 216 -6.98 -13.85 -21.20
C GLN A 216 -6.72 -15.37 -21.18
N LEU A 217 -7.73 -16.18 -20.87
CA LEU A 217 -7.59 -17.64 -20.82
C LEU A 217 -7.29 -18.25 -22.20
N ALA A 218 -7.78 -17.64 -23.28
CA ALA A 218 -7.51 -18.11 -24.64
C ALA A 218 -6.09 -17.80 -25.11
N CYS A 219 -5.47 -16.73 -24.60
CA CYS A 219 -4.18 -16.24 -25.07
C CYS A 219 -3.02 -16.48 -24.09
N SER A 220 -3.29 -16.54 -22.79
CA SER A 220 -2.26 -16.71 -21.76
C SER A 220 -2.12 -18.18 -21.38
N GLY A 221 -0.93 -18.73 -21.61
CA GLY A 221 -0.56 -20.07 -21.11
C GLY A 221 -0.15 -20.08 -19.63
N GLY A 222 -0.41 -19.00 -18.88
CA GLY A 222 0.01 -18.83 -17.49
C GLY A 222 1.52 -18.58 -17.27
N ALA A 223 2.32 -18.51 -18.35
CA ALA A 223 3.78 -18.35 -18.26
C ALA A 223 4.25 -16.90 -18.04
N GLU A 224 3.39 -15.91 -18.32
CA GLU A 224 3.72 -14.49 -18.25
C GLU A 224 2.73 -13.76 -17.35
N THR A 225 3.17 -12.66 -16.76
CA THR A 225 2.27 -11.76 -16.02
C THR A 225 1.31 -11.11 -16.99
N THR A 226 0.03 -11.26 -16.71
CA THR A 226 -1.04 -10.74 -17.56
C THR A 226 -1.97 -9.87 -16.73
N ALA A 227 -2.80 -9.08 -17.41
CA ALA A 227 -3.83 -8.30 -16.75
C ALA A 227 -5.16 -8.47 -17.47
N VAL A 228 -6.25 -8.35 -16.73
CA VAL A 228 -7.61 -8.41 -17.27
C VAL A 228 -8.45 -7.29 -16.70
N ARG A 229 -9.20 -6.60 -17.56
CA ARG A 229 -10.16 -5.59 -17.12
C ARG A 229 -11.31 -6.23 -16.34
N ILE A 230 -11.58 -5.69 -15.16
CA ILE A 230 -12.66 -6.14 -14.25
C ILE A 230 -13.71 -5.06 -13.98
N GLY A 231 -13.44 -3.81 -14.36
CA GLY A 231 -14.39 -2.70 -14.19
C GLY A 231 -13.79 -1.39 -14.67
N ARG A 232 -14.45 -0.28 -14.35
CA ARG A 232 -13.99 1.07 -14.64
C ARG A 232 -14.44 2.04 -13.54
N LEU A 233 -13.66 3.07 -13.27
CA LEU A 233 -14.07 4.18 -12.43
C LEU A 233 -15.18 4.98 -13.14
N THR A 234 -16.23 5.36 -12.42
CA THR A 234 -17.24 6.25 -12.99
C THR A 234 -16.61 7.59 -13.39
N GLU A 235 -17.25 8.33 -14.31
CA GLU A 235 -16.69 9.54 -14.91
C GLU A 235 -16.14 10.54 -13.87
N LEU A 236 -16.89 10.77 -12.79
CA LEU A 236 -16.47 11.65 -11.69
C LEU A 236 -15.16 11.19 -11.04
N TYR A 237 -15.03 9.89 -10.76
CA TYR A 237 -13.87 9.31 -10.11
C TYR A 237 -12.67 9.22 -11.05
N ARG A 238 -12.91 8.90 -12.34
CA ARG A 238 -11.89 8.95 -13.38
C ARG A 238 -11.28 10.34 -13.50
N PHE A 239 -12.11 11.38 -13.62
CA PHE A 239 -11.64 12.76 -13.66
C PHE A 239 -10.85 13.14 -12.40
N LYS A 240 -11.34 12.72 -11.23
CA LYS A 240 -10.68 13.01 -9.96
C LYS A 240 -9.30 12.36 -9.86
N VAL A 241 -9.17 11.09 -10.25
CA VAL A 241 -7.89 10.36 -10.27
C VAL A 241 -6.93 11.03 -11.24
N ALA A 242 -7.36 11.36 -12.46
CA ALA A 242 -6.53 12.06 -13.44
C ALA A 242 -6.04 13.42 -12.92
N GLN A 243 -6.92 14.21 -12.29
CA GLN A 243 -6.57 15.50 -11.69
C GLN A 243 -5.52 15.35 -10.59
N LEU A 244 -5.74 14.43 -9.64
CA LEU A 244 -4.80 14.20 -8.54
C LEU A 244 -3.45 13.66 -9.04
N PHE A 245 -3.48 12.78 -10.05
CA PHE A 245 -2.29 12.26 -10.71
C PHE A 245 -1.48 13.41 -11.32
N ALA A 246 -2.11 14.24 -12.16
CA ALA A 246 -1.44 15.38 -12.79
C ALA A 246 -0.85 16.36 -11.76
N GLN A 247 -1.58 16.66 -10.68
CA GLN A 247 -1.10 17.50 -9.58
C GLN A 247 0.12 16.90 -8.86
N GLN A 248 0.15 15.58 -8.69
CA GLN A 248 1.24 14.91 -7.99
C GLN A 248 2.54 14.95 -8.80
N PHE A 249 2.47 14.79 -10.13
CA PHE A 249 3.65 14.79 -11.00
C PHE A 249 4.10 16.20 -11.43
N SER A 250 3.20 17.17 -11.52
CA SER A 250 3.58 18.55 -11.80
C SER A 250 4.44 19.17 -10.69
N ARG A 251 4.24 18.74 -9.44
CA ARG A 251 5.01 19.23 -8.27
C ARG A 251 6.42 18.66 -8.15
N ILE A 252 6.72 17.54 -8.80
CA ILE A 252 8.06 16.93 -8.73
C ILE A 252 9.05 17.75 -9.57
N GLY A 253 8.58 18.44 -10.62
CA GLY A 253 9.44 19.11 -11.60
C GLY A 253 10.25 18.12 -12.43
N LEU A 254 10.75 18.56 -13.59
CA LEU A 254 11.85 17.87 -14.26
C LEU A 254 13.15 18.47 -13.71
N PRO A 255 14.18 17.67 -13.38
CA PRO A 255 15.50 18.22 -13.04
C PRO A 255 15.99 19.11 -14.19
N ASP A 256 16.55 20.28 -13.85
CA ASP A 256 17.06 21.25 -14.84
C ASP A 256 18.05 20.61 -15.83
N GLU A 257 18.76 19.56 -15.38
CA GLU A 257 19.68 18.71 -16.17
C GLU A 257 19.05 18.12 -17.44
N ILE A 258 17.77 17.72 -17.41
CA ILE A 258 17.09 17.19 -18.61
C ILE A 258 16.88 18.28 -19.65
N THR A 259 16.57 19.50 -19.22
CA THR A 259 16.47 20.68 -20.09
C THR A 259 17.82 21.06 -20.68
N ALA A 260 18.91 20.95 -19.90
CA ALA A 260 20.27 21.22 -20.35
C ALA A 260 20.77 20.21 -21.39
N LEU A 261 20.40 18.93 -21.27
CA LEU A 261 20.71 17.91 -22.28
C LEU A 261 20.03 18.18 -23.63
N GLY A 262 18.82 18.73 -23.61
CA GLY A 262 18.14 19.19 -24.83
C GLY A 262 18.90 20.32 -25.53
N THR A 263 19.46 21.26 -24.76
CA THR A 263 20.29 22.34 -25.31
C THR A 263 21.57 21.82 -25.95
N LEU A 264 22.26 20.87 -25.30
CA LEU A 264 23.47 20.25 -25.83
C LEU A 264 23.24 19.53 -27.16
N ALA A 265 22.12 18.81 -27.29
CA ALA A 265 21.76 18.13 -28.54
C ALA A 265 21.49 19.13 -29.69
N ILE A 266 20.85 20.26 -29.38
CA ILE A 266 20.60 21.32 -30.36
C ILE A 266 21.92 22.01 -30.78
N GLU A 267 22.80 22.28 -29.82
CA GLU A 267 24.11 22.90 -30.09
C GLU A 267 25.02 21.99 -30.93
N ASP A 268 24.99 20.68 -30.68
CA ASP A 268 25.76 19.69 -31.46
C ASP A 268 25.32 19.67 -32.92
N ILE A 269 24.01 19.54 -33.16
CA ILE A 269 23.41 19.59 -34.51
C ILE A 269 23.70 20.92 -35.20
N ALA A 270 23.60 22.04 -34.48
CA ALA A 270 23.92 23.36 -35.01
C ALA A 270 25.41 23.47 -35.42
N SER A 271 26.31 22.82 -34.67
CA SER A 271 27.74 22.78 -34.99
C SER A 271 28.03 21.96 -36.25
N GLU A 272 27.30 20.86 -36.46
CA GLU A 272 27.43 20.03 -37.66
C GLU A 272 26.97 20.77 -38.92
N VAL A 273 25.82 21.43 -38.86
CA VAL A 273 25.30 22.23 -39.98
C VAL A 273 26.22 23.41 -40.34
N ALA A 274 26.86 24.03 -39.34
CA ALA A 274 27.81 25.11 -39.56
C ALA A 274 29.13 24.65 -40.20
N LYS A 275 29.55 23.38 -39.98
CA LYS A 275 30.73 22.80 -40.63
C LYS A 275 30.49 22.43 -42.09
N ASP A 276 29.26 22.09 -42.45
CA ASP A 276 28.87 21.75 -43.83
C ASP A 276 28.61 22.98 -44.71
N THR A 277 28.51 24.18 -44.12
CA THR A 277 28.25 25.44 -44.82
C THR A 277 29.48 26.35 -44.96
N ALA A 278 30.66 25.91 -44.49
CA ALA A 278 31.95 26.58 -44.61
C ALA A 278 32.84 25.90 -45.65
#